data_AF-A0A6A5VK32-F1
#
_entry.id   AF-A0A6A5VK32-F1
#
_cell.length_a   1.000
_cell.length_b   1.000
_cell.length_c   1.000
_cell.angle_alpha   90.00
_cell.angle_beta   90.00
_cell.angle_gamma   90.00
#
_symmetry.space_group_name_H-M   'P 1'
#
loop_
_entity.id
_entity.type
_entity.pdbx_description
1 polymer ?
#
loop_
_entity_poly.entity_id
_entity_poly.type
_entity_poly.pdbx_seq_one_letter_code
_entity_poly.pdbx_strand_id
1 'polypeptide(L)'
;MGLSIQCFGLAGLLIAAHFSTQPQKWSTKTKFTQAYYYAIFSSALSFTTLLSVVLHGLGVIRKYYAKQTKWDTNQRALFRQSISLTLYLLIGSVIFARIEGWAFLDALFWAEFTLLTIGLGGEFTTKTTLGRTLLLPYAILGMVLVALLVISVRKLMKGGRLHFTNQLTERYLKQLRETLTRDGGPVYPMSNEYTFNLIRRIGPKAEKRCSRIALSISVTATLIILLGGAAIFEIAEADQGWTYGTSCYFAYISLLTIGYGDYVPTSEAGKSFFVVWSLLAVPILTIVI
;
A
#
# COMPACT_ATOMS: atom_id res chain seq x y z
N MET A 1 -4.77 -17.40 -6.32
CA MET A 1 -5.50 -17.64 -7.59
C MET A 1 -6.24 -16.42 -8.11
N GLY A 2 -6.77 -15.51 -7.28
CA GLY A 2 -7.39 -14.27 -7.78
C GLY A 2 -6.40 -13.24 -8.36
N LEU A 3 -5.24 -13.03 -7.71
CA LEU A 3 -4.24 -12.05 -8.19
C LEU A 3 -3.50 -12.49 -9.47
N SER A 4 -3.33 -13.80 -9.69
CA SER A 4 -2.59 -14.31 -10.85
C SER A 4 -3.31 -14.06 -12.17
N ILE A 5 -4.64 -14.04 -12.18
CA ILE A 5 -5.45 -13.84 -13.40
C ILE A 5 -5.42 -12.36 -13.83
N GLN A 6 -5.29 -11.42 -12.89
CA GLN A 6 -5.15 -9.99 -13.18
C GLN A 6 -3.78 -9.65 -13.79
N CYS A 7 -2.71 -10.36 -13.37
CA CYS A 7 -1.37 -10.19 -13.93
C CYS A 7 -1.28 -10.61 -15.41
N PHE A 8 -1.99 -11.67 -15.82
CA PHE A 8 -2.01 -12.09 -17.24
C PHE A 8 -2.80 -11.11 -18.12
N GLY A 9 -3.86 -10.49 -17.60
CA GLY A 9 -4.59 -9.44 -18.31
C GLY A 9 -3.75 -8.17 -18.53
N LEU A 10 -2.96 -7.77 -17.53
CA LEU A 10 -2.03 -6.64 -17.63
C LEU A 10 -0.86 -6.92 -18.56
N ALA A 11 -0.31 -8.15 -18.56
CA ALA A 11 0.71 -8.55 -19.52
C ALA A 11 0.20 -8.54 -20.97
N GLY A 12 -1.04 -8.98 -21.20
CA GLY A 12 -1.69 -8.89 -22.52
C GLY A 12 -1.91 -7.45 -22.99
N LEU A 13 -2.29 -6.54 -22.09
CA LEU A 13 -2.41 -5.10 -22.37
C LEU A 13 -1.06 -4.44 -22.69
N LEU A 14 0.01 -4.84 -22.02
CA LEU A 14 1.37 -4.33 -22.28
C LEU A 14 1.92 -4.80 -23.63
N ILE A 15 1.64 -6.05 -24.02
CA ILE A 15 2.02 -6.57 -25.34
C ILE A 15 1.21 -5.87 -26.44
N ALA A 16 -0.09 -5.68 -26.24
CA ALA A 16 -0.94 -4.94 -27.19
C ALA A 16 -0.52 -3.46 -27.34
N ALA A 17 -0.13 -2.81 -26.23
CA ALA A 17 0.37 -1.44 -26.24
C ALA A 17 1.73 -1.34 -26.96
N HIS A 18 2.61 -2.33 -26.81
CA HIS A 18 3.90 -2.38 -27.49
C HIS A 18 3.77 -2.50 -29.02
N PHE A 19 2.82 -3.29 -29.51
CA PHE A 19 2.57 -3.42 -30.97
C PHE A 19 1.84 -2.21 -31.57
N SER A 20 1.15 -1.41 -30.76
CA SER A 20 0.42 -0.21 -31.23
C SER A 20 1.33 1.01 -31.45
N THR A 21 2.56 1.02 -30.93
CA THR A 21 3.48 2.16 -31.06
C THR A 21 4.58 1.82 -32.06
N GLN A 22 4.49 2.34 -33.28
CA GLN A 22 5.60 2.27 -34.24
C GLN A 22 6.86 2.96 -33.69
N PRO A 23 8.07 2.47 -33.99
CA PRO A 23 9.30 3.06 -33.48
C PRO A 23 9.57 4.42 -34.15
N GLN A 24 9.39 5.51 -33.41
CA GLN A 24 9.84 6.83 -33.83
C GLN A 24 11.38 6.94 -33.77
N LYS A 25 11.96 7.54 -34.81
CA LYS A 25 13.40 7.69 -35.05
C LYS A 25 14.12 8.44 -33.92
N TRP A 26 15.32 7.95 -33.62
CA TRP A 26 16.20 8.27 -32.50
C TRP A 26 16.72 9.72 -32.51
N SER A 27 16.42 10.46 -31.44
CA SER A 27 17.07 11.72 -31.04
C SER A 27 17.84 11.48 -29.74
N THR A 28 19.01 12.10 -29.58
CA THR A 28 20.02 11.88 -28.52
C THR A 28 19.61 12.28 -27.10
N LYS A 29 18.36 12.67 -26.87
CA LYS A 29 17.74 12.84 -25.54
C LYS A 29 16.41 12.08 -25.48
N THR A 30 16.48 10.76 -25.53
CA THR A 30 15.30 9.89 -25.39
C THR A 30 14.84 9.88 -23.93
N LYS A 31 13.75 10.59 -23.64
CA LYS A 31 13.02 10.43 -22.38
C LYS A 31 12.05 9.25 -22.53
N PHE A 32 12.08 8.33 -21.57
CA PHE A 32 11.15 7.20 -21.56
C PHE A 32 9.73 7.68 -21.21
N THR A 33 8.72 7.01 -21.76
CA THR A 33 7.31 7.31 -21.49
C THR A 33 6.87 6.76 -20.14
N GLN A 34 5.81 7.32 -19.55
CA GLN A 34 5.18 6.77 -18.34
C GLN A 34 4.87 5.26 -18.46
N ALA A 35 4.43 4.79 -19.63
CA ALA A 35 4.12 3.38 -19.87
C ALA A 35 5.34 2.44 -19.66
N TYR A 36 6.55 2.90 -20.03
CA TYR A 36 7.78 2.14 -19.79
C TYR A 36 8.05 1.95 -18.30
N TYR A 37 7.88 3.01 -17.49
CA TYR A 37 8.06 2.94 -16.05
C TYR A 37 7.00 2.04 -15.39
N TYR A 38 5.74 2.12 -15.80
CA TYR A 38 4.70 1.21 -15.32
C TYR A 38 5.00 -0.26 -15.66
N ALA A 39 5.61 -0.54 -16.82
CA ALA A 39 6.03 -1.90 -17.16
C ALA A 39 7.13 -2.42 -16.22
N ILE A 40 8.08 -1.57 -15.83
CA ILE A 40 9.11 -1.92 -14.83
C ILE A 40 8.46 -2.21 -13.48
N PHE A 41 7.60 -1.32 -12.98
CA PHE A 41 6.91 -1.50 -11.70
C PHE A 41 6.05 -2.77 -11.70
N SER A 42 5.28 -2.99 -12.76
CA SER A 42 4.45 -4.19 -12.93
C SER A 42 5.29 -5.46 -12.96
N SER A 43 6.44 -5.44 -13.63
CA SER A 43 7.37 -6.58 -13.68
C SER A 43 7.92 -6.88 -12.29
N ALA A 44 8.38 -5.86 -11.56
CA ALA A 44 8.88 -6.02 -10.20
C ALA A 44 7.82 -6.60 -9.25
N LEU A 45 6.58 -6.07 -9.29
CA LEU A 45 5.44 -6.58 -8.50
C LEU A 45 5.06 -8.01 -8.88
N SER A 46 5.18 -8.37 -10.16
CA SER A 46 4.90 -9.72 -10.64
C SER A 46 5.96 -10.72 -10.14
N PHE A 47 7.24 -10.33 -10.16
CA PHE A 47 8.33 -11.14 -9.62
C PHE A 47 8.20 -11.36 -8.11
N THR A 48 7.86 -10.32 -7.34
CA THR A 48 7.68 -10.45 -5.87
C THR A 48 6.47 -11.32 -5.53
N THR A 49 5.39 -11.20 -6.30
CA THR A 49 4.20 -12.07 -6.16
C THR A 49 4.55 -13.52 -6.48
N LEU A 50 5.26 -13.75 -7.59
CA LEU A 50 5.70 -15.08 -7.99
C LEU A 50 6.62 -15.70 -6.93
N LEU A 51 7.60 -14.95 -6.44
CA LEU A 51 8.51 -15.40 -5.39
C LEU A 51 7.74 -15.78 -4.12
N SER A 52 6.78 -14.97 -3.70
CA SER A 52 5.95 -15.25 -2.51
C SER A 52 5.14 -16.55 -2.67
N VAL A 53 4.57 -16.78 -3.86
CA VAL A 53 3.83 -18.01 -4.17
C VAL A 53 4.76 -19.23 -4.17
N VAL A 54 5.94 -19.11 -4.76
CA VAL A 54 6.93 -20.19 -4.79
C VAL A 54 7.40 -20.54 -3.38
N LEU A 55 7.78 -19.55 -2.57
CA LEU A 55 8.19 -19.77 -1.18
C LEU A 55 7.09 -20.42 -0.34
N HIS A 56 5.85 -19.97 -0.49
CA HIS A 56 4.70 -20.58 0.17
C HIS A 56 4.48 -22.03 -0.31
N GLY A 57 4.54 -22.27 -1.62
CA GLY A 57 4.42 -23.60 -2.21
C GLY A 57 5.50 -24.57 -1.70
N LEU A 58 6.76 -24.13 -1.66
CA LEU A 58 7.88 -24.90 -1.11
C LEU A 58 7.69 -25.19 0.39
N GLY A 59 7.22 -24.20 1.16
CA GLY A 59 6.91 -24.39 2.58
C GLY A 59 5.80 -25.40 2.83
N VAL A 60 4.77 -25.43 1.98
CA VAL A 60 3.70 -26.44 2.04
C VAL A 60 4.22 -27.84 1.65
N ILE A 61 5.01 -27.95 0.58
CA ILE A 61 5.61 -29.23 0.15
C ILE A 61 6.51 -29.80 1.25
N ARG A 62 7.31 -28.94 1.90
CA ARG A 62 8.18 -29.33 3.02
C ARG A 62 7.46 -29.49 4.36
N LYS A 63 6.12 -29.40 4.40
CA LYS A 63 5.27 -29.51 5.60
C LYS A 63 5.60 -28.49 6.71
N TYR A 64 6.27 -27.38 6.39
CA TYR A 64 6.49 -26.29 7.35
C TYR A 64 5.21 -25.52 7.66
N TYR A 65 4.27 -25.46 6.72
CA TYR A 65 2.98 -24.80 6.89
C TYR A 65 1.82 -25.79 6.76
N ALA A 66 0.84 -25.67 7.64
CA ALA A 66 -0.44 -26.34 7.46
C ALA A 66 -1.13 -25.77 6.20
N LYS A 67 -1.82 -26.63 5.45
CA LYS A 67 -2.57 -26.25 4.25
C LYS A 67 -3.76 -25.36 4.63
N GLN A 68 -3.53 -24.07 4.82
CA GLN A 68 -4.60 -23.11 5.07
C GLN A 68 -5.39 -22.89 3.77
N THR A 69 -6.62 -23.40 3.75
CA THR A 69 -7.46 -23.42 2.56
C THR A 69 -8.51 -22.30 2.54
N LYS A 70 -8.70 -21.58 3.64
CA LYS A 70 -9.75 -20.56 3.77
C LYS A 70 -9.14 -19.20 4.11
N TRP A 71 -9.28 -18.26 3.17
CA TRP A 71 -9.01 -16.84 3.41
C TRP A 71 -9.94 -16.29 4.48
N ASP A 72 -9.38 -15.53 5.41
CA ASP A 72 -10.12 -14.81 6.44
C ASP A 72 -11.06 -13.78 5.79
N THR A 73 -12.19 -13.51 6.44
CA THR A 73 -13.20 -12.55 5.97
C THR A 73 -12.59 -11.16 5.77
N ASN A 74 -11.67 -10.75 6.64
CA ASN A 74 -10.97 -9.47 6.54
C ASN A 74 -10.04 -9.41 5.32
N GLN A 75 -9.34 -10.50 5.01
CA GLN A 75 -8.48 -10.59 3.82
C GLN A 75 -9.32 -10.49 2.54
N ARG A 76 -10.46 -11.19 2.47
CA ARG A 76 -11.36 -11.11 1.30
C ARG A 76 -11.94 -9.71 1.13
N ALA A 77 -12.30 -9.04 2.23
CA ALA A 77 -12.80 -7.67 2.18
C ALA A 77 -11.74 -6.71 1.66
N LEU A 78 -10.49 -6.82 2.12
CA LEU A 78 -9.37 -6.05 1.61
C LEU A 78 -9.20 -6.24 0.10
N PHE A 79 -9.15 -7.48 -0.38
CA PHE A 79 -9.02 -7.74 -1.82
C PHE A 79 -10.16 -7.15 -2.63
N ARG A 80 -11.41 -7.31 -2.19
CA ARG A 80 -12.56 -6.72 -2.89
C ARG A 80 -12.45 -5.20 -2.98
N GLN A 81 -12.10 -4.55 -1.88
CA GLN A 81 -11.98 -3.09 -1.85
C GLN A 81 -10.80 -2.58 -2.66
N SER A 82 -9.65 -3.27 -2.63
CA SER A 82 -8.52 -2.94 -3.50
C SER A 82 -8.91 -3.05 -4.98
N ILE A 83 -9.60 -4.12 -5.37
CA ILE A 83 -10.08 -4.28 -6.76
C ILE A 83 -11.08 -3.18 -7.12
N SER A 84 -12.04 -2.87 -6.24
CA SER A 84 -13.00 -1.79 -6.45
C SER A 84 -12.33 -0.43 -6.59
N LEU A 85 -11.33 -0.11 -5.75
CA LEU A 85 -10.59 1.15 -5.82
C LEU A 85 -9.78 1.25 -7.13
N THR A 86 -9.09 0.19 -7.53
CA THR A 86 -8.33 0.17 -8.79
C THR A 86 -9.24 0.36 -10.00
N LEU A 87 -10.37 -0.36 -10.05
CA LEU A 87 -11.34 -0.18 -11.15
C LEU A 87 -11.90 1.23 -11.17
N TYR A 88 -12.21 1.79 -10.00
CA TYR A 88 -12.73 3.14 -9.87
C TYR A 88 -11.73 4.20 -10.37
N LEU A 89 -10.46 4.06 -10.00
CA LEU A 89 -9.37 4.89 -10.51
C LEU A 89 -9.29 4.81 -12.03
N LEU A 90 -9.20 3.59 -12.60
CA LEU A 90 -9.07 3.41 -14.05
C LEU A 90 -10.27 3.98 -14.82
N ILE A 91 -11.48 3.76 -14.34
CA ILE A 91 -12.71 4.31 -14.96
C ILE A 91 -12.70 5.83 -14.90
N GLY A 92 -12.37 6.40 -13.73
CA GLY A 92 -12.22 7.85 -13.57
C GLY A 92 -11.20 8.43 -14.54
N SER A 93 -10.02 7.82 -14.64
CA SER A 93 -8.96 8.25 -15.56
C SER A 93 -9.41 8.22 -17.02
N VAL A 94 -10.12 7.17 -17.47
CA VAL A 94 -10.66 7.13 -18.83
C VAL A 94 -11.66 8.25 -19.06
N ILE A 95 -12.60 8.46 -18.14
CA ILE A 95 -13.64 9.50 -18.27
C ILE A 95 -13.01 10.89 -18.36
N PHE A 96 -12.16 11.24 -17.40
CA PHE A 96 -11.55 12.58 -17.35
C PHE A 96 -10.51 12.79 -18.45
N ALA A 97 -9.78 11.76 -18.90
CA ALA A 97 -8.93 11.85 -20.08
C ALA A 97 -9.71 12.26 -21.33
N ARG A 98 -10.93 11.71 -21.52
CA ARG A 98 -11.78 12.05 -22.67
C ARG A 98 -12.42 13.43 -22.56
N ILE A 99 -12.83 13.83 -21.35
CA ILE A 99 -13.49 15.11 -21.13
C ILE A 99 -12.51 16.29 -21.23
N GLU A 100 -11.33 16.14 -20.61
CA GLU A 100 -10.33 17.23 -20.52
C GLU A 100 -9.26 17.15 -21.62
N GLY A 101 -9.25 16.09 -22.42
CA GLY A 101 -8.27 15.89 -23.49
C GLY A 101 -6.87 15.52 -22.98
N TRP A 102 -6.77 14.98 -21.76
CA TRP A 102 -5.50 14.55 -21.18
C TRP A 102 -5.05 13.19 -21.73
N ALA A 103 -3.74 12.94 -21.70
CA ALA A 103 -3.24 11.59 -21.86
C ALA A 103 -3.79 10.71 -20.72
N PHE A 104 -4.09 9.44 -21.02
CA PHE A 104 -4.70 8.53 -20.05
C PHE A 104 -3.87 8.41 -18.75
N LEU A 105 -2.55 8.35 -18.86
CA LEU A 105 -1.67 8.18 -17.69
C LEU A 105 -1.54 9.47 -16.87
N ASP A 106 -1.62 10.64 -17.50
CA ASP A 106 -1.73 11.92 -16.79
C ASP A 106 -3.08 12.05 -16.06
N ALA A 107 -4.17 11.57 -16.68
CA ALA A 107 -5.47 11.51 -16.02
C ALA A 107 -5.50 10.50 -14.87
N LEU A 108 -4.69 9.43 -14.93
CA LEU A 108 -4.49 8.49 -13.82
C LEU A 108 -3.76 9.12 -12.65
N PHE A 109 -2.65 9.81 -12.93
CA PHE A 109 -1.92 10.60 -11.95
C PHE A 109 -2.82 11.66 -11.28
N TRP A 110 -3.63 12.38 -12.06
CA TRP A 110 -4.60 13.34 -11.54
C TRP A 110 -5.71 12.70 -10.68
N ALA A 111 -6.27 11.59 -11.17
CA ALA A 111 -7.35 10.88 -10.48
C ALA A 111 -6.91 10.47 -9.07
N GLU A 112 -5.66 10.05 -8.93
CA GLU A 112 -5.09 9.66 -7.65
C GLU A 112 -4.92 10.81 -6.67
N PHE A 113 -4.41 11.98 -7.09
CA PHE A 113 -4.37 13.16 -6.21
C PHE A 113 -5.73 13.55 -5.65
N THR A 114 -6.75 13.40 -6.51
CA THR A 114 -8.13 13.69 -6.15
C THR A 114 -8.65 12.69 -5.13
N LEU A 115 -8.40 11.39 -5.33
CA LEU A 115 -8.88 10.32 -4.43
C LEU A 115 -8.14 10.29 -3.10
N LEU A 116 -6.84 10.59 -3.11
CA LEU A 116 -6.00 10.66 -1.91
C LEU A 116 -6.13 12.00 -1.18
N THR A 117 -7.05 12.86 -1.62
CA THR A 117 -7.34 14.16 -1.00
C THR A 117 -6.10 15.06 -0.85
N ILE A 118 -5.10 14.89 -1.71
CA ILE A 118 -3.87 15.69 -1.69
C ILE A 118 -4.13 17.03 -2.39
N GLY A 119 -4.77 16.99 -3.56
CA GLY A 119 -5.25 18.20 -4.24
C GLY A 119 -4.18 19.21 -4.67
N LEU A 120 -3.04 18.76 -5.23
CA LEU A 120 -1.91 19.62 -5.63
C LEU A 120 -2.26 20.75 -6.61
N GLY A 121 -3.40 20.70 -7.30
CA GLY A 121 -3.75 21.71 -8.30
C GLY A 121 -2.78 21.74 -9.49
N GLY A 122 -2.62 22.91 -10.11
CA GLY A 122 -1.68 23.10 -11.23
C GLY A 122 -2.26 22.78 -12.62
N GLU A 123 -1.42 22.20 -13.49
CA GLU A 123 -1.76 21.94 -14.90
C GLU A 123 -2.91 20.94 -15.07
N PHE A 124 -3.03 19.99 -14.15
CA PHE A 124 -4.05 18.94 -14.16
C PHE A 124 -5.23 19.35 -13.29
N THR A 125 -5.96 20.37 -13.73
CA THR A 125 -7.21 20.81 -13.09
C THR A 125 -8.35 20.74 -14.09
N THR A 126 -9.56 20.34 -13.66
CA THR A 126 -10.71 20.26 -14.55
C THR A 126 -11.09 21.65 -15.06
N LYS A 127 -10.89 21.90 -16.35
CA LYS A 127 -11.18 23.19 -17.00
C LYS A 127 -12.58 23.20 -17.58
N THR A 128 -13.09 22.04 -17.99
CA THR A 128 -14.43 21.95 -18.60
C THR A 128 -15.55 22.03 -17.55
N THR A 129 -16.70 22.56 -17.96
CA THR A 129 -17.91 22.60 -17.11
C THR A 129 -18.38 21.20 -16.72
N LEU A 130 -18.28 20.24 -17.66
CA LEU A 130 -18.61 18.84 -17.41
C LEU A 130 -17.63 18.18 -16.44
N GLY A 131 -16.32 18.43 -16.58
CA GLY A 131 -15.31 17.92 -15.64
C GLY A 131 -15.55 18.43 -14.23
N ARG A 132 -15.81 19.72 -14.06
CA ARG A 132 -16.09 20.32 -12.73
C ARG A 132 -17.35 19.79 -12.07
N THR A 133 -18.40 19.50 -12.85
CA THR A 133 -19.66 18.95 -12.32
C THR A 133 -19.51 17.48 -11.95
N LEU A 134 -18.80 16.68 -12.75
CA LEU A 134 -18.53 15.26 -12.45
C LEU A 134 -17.48 15.05 -11.36
N LEU A 135 -16.59 16.04 -11.13
CA LEU A 135 -15.58 16.00 -10.07
C LEU A 135 -16.20 15.78 -8.68
N LEU A 136 -17.31 16.45 -8.38
CA LEU A 136 -17.99 16.36 -7.08
C LEU A 136 -18.43 14.93 -6.73
N PRO A 137 -19.29 14.26 -7.52
CA PRO A 137 -19.68 12.89 -7.24
C PRO A 137 -18.48 11.93 -7.33
N TYR A 138 -17.52 12.20 -8.21
CA TYR A 138 -16.32 11.39 -8.34
C TYR A 138 -15.46 11.40 -7.07
N ALA A 139 -15.20 12.58 -6.50
CA ALA A 139 -14.40 12.73 -5.28
C ALA A 139 -15.09 12.10 -4.07
N ILE A 140 -16.41 12.29 -3.91
CA ILE A 140 -17.17 11.72 -2.79
C ILE A 140 -17.13 10.19 -2.81
N LEU A 141 -17.46 9.57 -3.94
CA LEU A 141 -17.44 8.12 -4.07
C LEU A 141 -16.01 7.57 -3.93
N GLY A 142 -15.02 8.28 -4.46
CA GLY A 142 -13.60 7.94 -4.31
C GLY A 142 -13.15 7.93 -2.85
N MET A 143 -13.46 9.00 -2.10
CA MET A 143 -13.15 9.09 -0.66
C MET A 143 -13.82 7.96 0.14
N VAL A 144 -15.05 7.58 -0.20
CA VAL A 144 -15.72 6.44 0.44
C VAL A 144 -14.95 5.14 0.19
N LEU A 145 -14.48 4.89 -1.03
CA LEU A 145 -13.70 3.70 -1.35
C LEU A 145 -12.35 3.68 -0.62
N VAL A 146 -11.66 4.81 -0.56
CA VAL A 146 -10.41 4.95 0.20
C VAL A 146 -10.67 4.71 1.70
N ALA A 147 -11.72 5.30 2.27
CA ALA A 147 -12.08 5.09 3.68
C ALA A 147 -12.41 3.61 3.98
N LEU A 148 -13.13 2.93 3.08
CA LEU A 148 -13.42 1.50 3.21
C LEU A 148 -12.14 0.66 3.20
N LEU A 149 -11.18 1.00 2.33
CA LEU A 149 -9.88 0.35 2.27
C LEU A 149 -9.12 0.52 3.59
N VAL A 150 -9.04 1.76 4.11
CA VAL A 150 -8.43 2.11 5.39
C VAL A 150 -9.04 1.27 6.53
N ILE A 151 -10.37 1.16 6.58
CA ILE A 151 -11.07 0.35 7.60
C ILE A 151 -10.69 -1.13 7.51
N SER A 152 -10.58 -1.70 6.32
CA SER A 152 -10.18 -3.11 6.17
C SER A 152 -8.72 -3.36 6.50
N VAL A 153 -7.83 -2.43 6.17
CA VAL A 153 -6.42 -2.49 6.61
C VAL A 153 -6.37 -2.51 8.14
N ARG A 154 -7.09 -1.61 8.82
CA ARG A 154 -7.17 -1.59 10.30
C ARG A 154 -7.72 -2.90 10.87
N LYS A 155 -8.77 -3.46 10.27
CA LYS A 155 -9.35 -4.75 10.70
C LYS A 155 -8.35 -5.90 10.56
N LEU A 156 -7.65 -5.98 9.43
CA LEU A 156 -6.63 -7.00 9.18
C LEU A 156 -5.50 -6.89 10.21
N MET A 157 -5.01 -5.68 10.45
CA MET A 157 -3.96 -5.44 11.44
C MET A 157 -4.42 -5.76 12.86
N LYS A 158 -5.65 -5.42 13.24
CA LYS A 158 -6.18 -5.74 14.57
C LYS A 158 -6.22 -7.25 14.79
N GLY A 159 -6.60 -8.02 13.76
CA GLY A 159 -6.51 -9.47 13.77
C GLY A 159 -5.07 -9.98 13.96
N GLY A 160 -4.12 -9.41 13.21
CA GLY A 160 -2.68 -9.73 13.34
C GLY A 160 -2.11 -9.41 14.72
N ARG A 161 -2.44 -8.24 15.28
CA ARG A 161 -2.04 -7.82 16.64
C ARG A 161 -2.62 -8.75 17.70
N LEU A 162 -3.90 -9.10 17.60
CA LEU A 162 -4.53 -10.03 18.53
C LEU A 162 -3.83 -11.41 18.50
N HIS A 163 -3.54 -11.92 17.31
CA HIS A 163 -2.80 -13.17 17.17
C HIS A 163 -1.41 -13.09 17.80
N PHE A 164 -0.67 -12.00 17.56
CA PHE A 164 0.66 -11.79 18.13
C PHE A 164 0.62 -11.61 19.66
N THR A 165 -0.37 -10.87 20.19
CA THR A 165 -0.59 -10.73 21.64
C THR A 165 -0.87 -12.09 22.28
N ASN A 166 -1.71 -12.93 21.67
CA ASN A 166 -1.99 -14.27 22.17
C ASN A 166 -0.71 -15.13 22.19
N GLN A 167 0.07 -15.12 21.11
CA GLN A 167 1.36 -15.83 21.07
C GLN A 167 2.34 -15.32 22.14
N LEU A 168 2.42 -14.01 22.36
CA LEU A 168 3.27 -13.45 23.41
C LEU A 168 2.79 -13.87 24.80
N THR A 169 1.48 -13.81 25.07
CA THR A 169 0.88 -14.25 26.33
C THR A 169 1.18 -15.74 26.57
N GLU A 170 1.02 -16.60 25.56
CA GLU A 170 1.36 -18.02 25.64
C GLU A 170 2.86 -18.24 25.95
N ARG A 171 3.76 -17.48 25.32
CA ARG A 171 5.21 -17.55 25.61
C ARG A 171 5.52 -17.15 27.05
N TYR A 172 4.92 -16.06 27.55
CA TYR A 172 5.09 -15.64 28.94
C TYR A 172 4.55 -16.67 29.94
N LEU A 173 3.39 -17.28 29.64
CA LEU A 173 2.82 -18.35 30.46
C LEU A 173 3.71 -19.59 30.49
N LYS A 174 4.28 -19.98 29.33
CA LYS A 174 5.20 -21.11 29.25
C LYS A 174 6.46 -20.88 30.09
N GLN A 175 7.09 -19.71 29.94
CA GLN A 175 8.29 -19.33 30.71
C GLN A 175 8.02 -19.33 32.23
N LEU A 176 6.86 -18.81 32.64
CA LEU A 176 6.48 -18.77 34.05
C LEU A 176 6.19 -20.18 34.61
N ARG A 177 5.53 -21.04 33.82
CA ARG A 177 5.33 -22.45 34.20
C ARG A 177 6.67 -23.17 34.38
N GLU A 178 7.60 -22.97 33.46
CA GLU A 178 8.94 -23.59 33.54
C GLU A 178 9.71 -23.14 34.80
N THR A 179 9.64 -21.85 35.16
CA THR A 179 10.28 -21.34 36.39
C THR A 179 9.62 -21.88 37.65
N LEU A 180 8.28 -21.89 37.73
CA LEU A 180 7.56 -22.48 38.87
C LEU A 180 7.87 -23.96 39.04
N THR A 181 7.93 -24.72 37.95
CA THR A 181 8.23 -26.17 38.00
C THR A 181 9.67 -26.41 38.47
N ARG A 182 10.63 -25.57 38.06
CA ARG A 182 12.03 -25.66 38.48
C ARG A 182 12.20 -25.40 39.97
N ASP A 183 11.43 -24.47 40.52
CA ASP A 183 11.52 -24.09 41.94
C ASP A 183 10.64 -24.97 42.85
N GLY A 184 10.12 -26.10 42.35
CA GLY A 184 9.25 -27.01 43.10
C GLY A 184 7.85 -26.46 43.37
N GLY A 185 7.44 -25.42 42.65
CA GLY A 185 6.15 -24.77 42.78
C GLY A 185 4.98 -25.59 42.21
N PRO A 186 3.75 -25.29 42.64
CA PRO A 186 2.55 -26.01 42.21
C PRO A 186 2.25 -25.85 40.72
N VAL A 187 1.94 -26.97 40.04
CA VAL A 187 1.50 -26.99 38.63
C VAL A 187 0.00 -26.72 38.57
N TYR A 188 -0.39 -25.49 38.27
CA TYR A 188 -1.80 -25.13 38.18
C TYR A 188 -2.45 -25.64 36.88
N PRO A 189 -3.63 -26.28 36.94
CA PRO A 189 -4.43 -26.60 35.77
C PRO A 189 -4.98 -25.34 35.09
N MET A 190 -5.19 -25.41 33.77
CA MET A 190 -5.63 -24.28 32.93
C MET A 190 -7.00 -23.68 33.31
N SER A 191 -7.85 -24.42 34.03
CA SER A 191 -9.18 -23.97 34.47
C SER A 191 -9.22 -23.35 35.88
N ASN A 192 -8.07 -23.13 36.53
CA ASN A 192 -8.04 -22.65 37.91
C ASN A 192 -8.13 -21.11 37.98
N GLU A 193 -8.80 -20.57 39.00
CA GLU A 193 -8.98 -19.12 39.22
C GLU A 193 -7.64 -18.37 39.28
N TYR A 194 -6.60 -19.03 39.80
CA TYR A 194 -5.24 -18.53 39.83
C TYR A 194 -4.67 -18.26 38.42
N THR A 195 -4.87 -19.19 37.48
CA THR A 195 -4.44 -19.07 36.08
C THR A 195 -5.16 -17.90 35.40
N PHE A 196 -6.45 -17.72 35.68
CA PHE A 196 -7.22 -16.59 35.18
C PHE A 196 -6.68 -15.25 35.69
N ASN A 197 -6.44 -15.14 37.00
CA ASN A 197 -5.87 -13.94 37.61
C ASN A 197 -4.46 -13.64 37.08
N LEU A 198 -3.68 -14.67 36.77
CA LEU A 198 -2.36 -14.54 36.18
C LEU A 198 -2.42 -14.02 34.74
N ILE A 199 -3.29 -14.59 33.89
CA ILE A 199 -3.52 -14.11 32.52
C ILE A 199 -3.96 -12.64 32.54
N ARG A 200 -4.84 -12.25 33.47
CA ARG A 200 -5.29 -10.87 33.63
C ARG A 200 -4.15 -9.90 34.01
N ARG A 201 -3.13 -10.36 34.73
CA ARG A 201 -1.93 -9.57 35.04
C ARG A 201 -0.92 -9.50 33.89
N ILE A 202 -0.79 -10.57 33.09
CA ILE A 202 0.18 -10.67 31.99
C ILE A 202 -0.34 -10.04 30.70
N GLY A 203 -1.63 -10.19 30.40
CA GLY A 203 -2.28 -9.72 29.18
C GLY A 203 -1.97 -8.25 28.86
N PRO A 204 -2.16 -7.31 29.81
CA PRO A 204 -1.83 -5.90 29.58
C PRO A 204 -0.36 -5.64 29.25
N LYS A 205 0.58 -6.45 29.79
CA LYS A 205 2.01 -6.33 29.47
C LYS A 205 2.31 -6.80 28.05
N ALA A 206 1.72 -7.93 27.64
CA ALA A 206 1.85 -8.46 26.29
C ALA A 206 1.22 -7.53 25.24
N GLU A 207 0.06 -6.95 25.56
CA GLU A 207 -0.62 -5.97 24.71
C GLU A 207 0.20 -4.69 24.52
N LYS A 208 0.73 -4.11 25.61
CA LYS A 208 1.63 -2.93 25.54
C LYS A 208 2.87 -3.21 24.70
N ARG A 209 3.49 -4.38 24.86
CA ARG A 209 4.67 -4.78 24.07
C ARG A 209 4.33 -4.94 22.59
N CYS A 210 3.24 -5.65 22.27
CA CYS A 210 2.77 -5.78 20.89
C CYS A 210 2.46 -4.42 20.27
N SER A 211 1.79 -3.53 21.00
CA SER A 211 1.47 -2.19 20.53
C SER A 211 2.73 -1.37 20.26
N ARG A 212 3.73 -1.46 21.14
CA ARG A 212 5.02 -0.75 20.96
C ARG A 212 5.79 -1.27 19.75
N ILE A 213 5.85 -2.59 19.56
CA ILE A 213 6.53 -3.21 18.41
C ILE A 213 5.79 -2.84 17.10
N ALA A 214 4.47 -2.92 17.09
CA ALA A 214 3.67 -2.54 15.93
C ALA A 214 3.89 -1.05 15.59
N LEU A 215 3.86 -0.18 16.59
CA LEU A 215 4.11 1.25 16.40
C LEU A 215 5.52 1.51 15.86
N SER A 216 6.56 0.88 16.43
CA SER A 216 7.93 1.06 15.96
C SER A 216 8.09 0.60 14.51
N ILE A 217 7.52 -0.57 14.15
CA ILE A 217 7.57 -1.06 12.77
C ILE A 217 6.88 -0.08 11.81
N SER A 218 5.73 0.45 12.21
CA SER A 218 4.94 1.38 11.39
C SER A 218 5.67 2.70 11.17
N VAL A 219 6.20 3.29 12.24
CA VAL A 219 6.98 4.53 12.17
C VAL A 219 8.22 4.36 11.31
N THR A 220 8.95 3.26 11.49
CA THR A 220 10.12 2.96 10.64
C THR A 220 9.72 2.76 9.18
N ALA A 221 8.63 2.05 8.90
CA ALA A 221 8.14 1.87 7.52
C ALA A 221 7.73 3.20 6.87
N THR A 222 7.05 4.08 7.60
CA THR A 222 6.68 5.42 7.12
C THR A 222 7.93 6.27 6.84
N LEU A 223 8.94 6.24 7.71
CA LEU A 223 10.20 6.94 7.48
C LEU A 223 10.94 6.41 6.25
N ILE A 224 10.94 5.09 6.04
CA ILE A 224 11.54 4.48 4.84
C ILE A 224 10.81 4.93 3.57
N ILE A 225 9.46 4.94 3.58
CA ILE A 225 8.67 5.41 2.43
C ILE A 225 8.90 6.90 2.16
N LEU A 226 9.00 7.70 3.20
CA LEU A 226 9.20 9.15 3.08
C LEU A 226 10.60 9.46 2.54
N LEU A 227 11.65 8.97 3.21
CA LEU A 227 13.04 9.27 2.86
C LEU A 227 13.48 8.55 1.58
N GLY A 228 13.10 7.28 1.43
CA GLY A 228 13.36 6.52 0.21
C GLY A 228 12.59 7.05 -0.99
N GLY A 229 11.34 7.49 -0.78
CA GLY A 229 10.56 8.18 -1.82
C GLY A 229 11.21 9.48 -2.25
N ALA A 230 11.67 10.29 -1.30
CA ALA A 230 12.37 11.54 -1.58
C ALA A 230 13.65 11.33 -2.41
N ALA A 231 14.44 10.30 -2.14
CA ALA A 231 15.63 9.98 -2.93
C ALA A 231 15.27 9.65 -4.39
N ILE A 232 14.16 8.94 -4.62
CA ILE A 232 13.71 8.61 -5.98
C ILE A 232 13.14 9.85 -6.68
N PHE A 233 12.40 10.70 -5.98
CA PHE A 233 11.88 11.96 -6.53
C PHE A 233 12.99 12.93 -6.92
N GLU A 234 14.07 13.02 -6.14
CA GLU A 234 15.24 13.84 -6.49
C GLU A 234 15.85 13.38 -7.81
N ILE A 235 16.05 12.06 -7.98
CA ILE A 235 16.61 11.51 -9.22
C ILE A 235 15.66 11.70 -10.40
N ALA A 236 14.36 11.48 -10.20
CA ALA A 236 13.36 11.58 -11.25
C ALA A 236 13.15 13.02 -11.73
N GLU A 237 13.16 13.99 -10.80
CA GLU A 237 12.91 15.41 -11.07
C GLU A 237 14.21 16.24 -11.10
N ALA A 238 15.38 15.60 -11.22
CA ALA A 238 16.68 16.27 -11.28
C ALA A 238 16.76 17.31 -12.42
N ASP A 239 16.13 17.02 -13.56
CA ASP A 239 16.01 17.94 -14.71
C ASP A 239 15.31 19.26 -14.35
N GLN A 240 14.50 19.27 -13.29
CA GLN A 240 13.76 20.45 -12.79
C GLN A 240 14.45 21.11 -11.60
N GLY A 241 15.66 20.65 -11.24
CA GLY A 241 16.42 21.22 -10.13
C GLY A 241 15.88 20.84 -8.76
N TRP A 242 15.12 19.74 -8.64
CA TRP A 242 14.70 19.24 -7.34
C TRP A 242 15.92 18.79 -6.55
N THR A 243 16.05 19.31 -5.32
CA THR A 243 17.04 18.83 -4.36
C THR A 243 16.42 17.73 -3.49
N TYR A 244 17.25 16.94 -2.79
CA TYR A 244 16.76 16.01 -1.78
C TYR A 244 15.84 16.68 -0.74
N GLY A 245 16.15 17.91 -0.32
CA GLY A 245 15.35 18.67 0.64
C GLY A 245 13.96 19.02 0.10
N THR A 246 13.90 19.48 -1.15
CA THR A 246 12.64 19.72 -1.88
C THR A 246 11.83 18.44 -2.03
N SER A 247 12.50 17.33 -2.35
CA SER A 247 11.86 16.01 -2.52
C SER A 247 11.32 15.45 -1.20
N CYS A 248 12.04 15.66 -0.09
CA CYS A 248 11.57 15.36 1.26
C CYS A 248 10.32 16.18 1.62
N TYR A 249 10.36 17.48 1.35
CA TYR A 249 9.23 18.38 1.57
C TYR A 249 8.00 17.94 0.77
N PHE A 250 8.16 17.70 -0.52
CA PHE A 250 7.11 17.20 -1.40
C PHE A 250 6.51 15.88 -0.91
N ALA A 251 7.37 14.90 -0.55
CA ALA A 251 6.92 13.61 -0.03
C ALA A 251 6.15 13.78 1.29
N TYR A 252 6.61 14.66 2.18
CA TYR A 252 5.95 14.94 3.46
C TYR A 252 4.57 15.57 3.29
N ILE A 253 4.45 16.67 2.52
CA ILE A 253 3.16 17.34 2.31
C ILE A 253 2.16 16.48 1.54
N SER A 254 2.66 15.59 0.67
CA SER A 254 1.83 14.62 -0.05
C SER A 254 1.32 13.51 0.87
N LEU A 255 2.19 12.96 1.73
CA LEU A 255 1.80 11.94 2.73
C LEU A 255 0.77 12.46 3.73
N LEU A 256 0.89 13.73 4.13
CA LEU A 256 -0.06 14.38 5.02
C LEU A 256 -1.30 14.93 4.31
N THR A 257 -1.40 14.71 2.99
CA THR A 257 -2.50 15.21 2.16
C THR A 257 -2.74 16.71 2.34
N ILE A 258 -1.67 17.49 2.53
CA ILE A 258 -1.70 18.95 2.62
C ILE A 258 -1.71 19.54 1.21
N GLY A 259 -0.76 19.08 0.40
CA GLY A 259 -0.68 19.35 -1.03
C GLY A 259 -0.74 20.81 -1.46
N TYR A 260 0.22 21.64 -1.02
CA TYR A 260 0.27 23.06 -1.37
C TYR A 260 0.34 23.35 -2.88
N GLY A 261 0.84 22.41 -3.69
CA GLY A 261 0.88 22.56 -5.16
C GLY A 261 2.05 23.39 -5.69
N ASP A 262 2.99 23.76 -4.83
CA ASP A 262 4.22 24.47 -5.17
C ASP A 262 5.25 23.57 -5.87
N TYR A 263 5.31 22.29 -5.50
CA TYR A 263 6.08 21.26 -6.19
C TYR A 263 5.16 20.12 -6.65
N VAL A 264 5.20 19.83 -7.94
CA VAL A 264 4.45 18.73 -8.57
C VAL A 264 5.38 17.99 -9.53
N PRO A 265 5.48 16.65 -9.48
CA PRO A 265 6.26 15.89 -10.43
C PRO A 265 5.77 16.13 -11.86
N THR A 266 6.64 16.62 -12.73
CA THR A 266 6.31 16.80 -14.15
C THR A 266 7.03 15.78 -15.04
N SER A 267 8.07 15.12 -14.53
CA SER A 267 8.76 14.07 -15.29
C SER A 267 7.89 12.81 -15.42
N GLU A 268 8.05 12.11 -16.54
CA GLU A 268 7.35 10.84 -16.79
C GLU A 268 7.68 9.77 -15.72
N ALA A 269 8.92 9.79 -15.22
CA ALA A 269 9.38 8.90 -14.15
C ALA A 269 8.73 9.24 -12.81
N GLY A 270 8.73 10.52 -12.43
CA GLY A 270 8.21 11.00 -11.15
C GLY A 270 6.69 10.87 -11.06
N LYS A 271 5.96 11.16 -12.13
CA LYS A 271 4.50 10.90 -12.21
C LYS A 271 4.18 9.42 -12.00
N SER A 272 4.88 8.53 -12.71
CA SER A 272 4.67 7.08 -12.60
C SER A 272 5.05 6.54 -11.22
N PHE A 273 6.17 7.03 -10.66
CA PHE A 273 6.64 6.65 -9.34
C PHE A 273 5.66 7.10 -8.25
N PHE A 274 5.19 8.35 -8.33
CA PHE A 274 4.21 8.90 -7.39
C PHE A 274 2.97 8.02 -7.29
N VAL A 275 2.47 7.53 -8.43
CA VAL A 275 1.28 6.68 -8.47
C VAL A 275 1.49 5.40 -7.66
N VAL A 276 2.58 4.68 -7.93
CA VAL A 276 2.88 3.44 -7.20
C VAL A 276 3.21 3.71 -5.73
N TRP A 277 3.98 4.76 -5.46
CA TRP A 277 4.43 5.13 -4.12
C TRP A 277 3.26 5.53 -3.21
N SER A 278 2.30 6.31 -3.72
CA SER A 278 1.17 6.82 -2.94
C SER A 278 0.15 5.72 -2.60
N LEU A 279 -0.10 4.75 -3.51
CA LEU A 279 -0.90 3.55 -3.20
C LEU A 279 -0.30 2.70 -2.08
N LEU A 280 1.03 2.63 -1.97
CA LEU A 280 1.72 1.92 -0.89
C LEU A 280 1.70 2.72 0.42
N ALA A 281 1.78 4.04 0.33
CA ALA A 281 1.79 4.92 1.48
C ALA A 281 0.47 4.88 2.28
N VAL A 282 -0.68 4.82 1.61
CA VAL A 282 -2.01 4.88 2.27
C VAL A 282 -2.22 3.76 3.31
N PRO A 283 -2.00 2.46 2.99
CA PRO A 283 -2.08 1.40 3.98
C PRO A 283 -1.08 1.57 5.11
N ILE A 284 0.14 2.04 4.84
CA ILE A 284 1.22 2.17 5.83
C ILE A 284 0.96 3.32 6.80
N LEU A 285 0.50 4.46 6.31
CA LEU A 285 0.09 5.60 7.13
C LEU A 285 -1.08 5.23 8.05
N THR A 286 -2.01 4.42 7.54
CA THR A 286 -3.13 3.89 8.33
C THR A 286 -2.68 3.07 9.54
N ILE A 287 -1.50 2.43 9.49
CA ILE A 287 -0.99 1.59 10.58
C ILE A 287 -0.49 2.43 11.75
N VAL A 288 -0.02 3.65 11.47
CA VAL A 288 0.50 4.58 12.47
C VAL A 288 -0.61 5.19 13.32
N ILE A 289 -1.82 5.36 12.75
CA ILE A 289 -2.99 6.00 13.37
C ILE A 289 -3.86 4.97 14.09
#